data_AF-A0A418SLU8-F1
#
_entry.id   AF-A0A418SLU8-F1
#
_cell.length_a   1.000
_cell.length_b   1.000
_cell.length_c   1.000
_cell.angle_alpha   90.00
_cell.angle_beta   90.00
_cell.angle_gamma   90.00
#
_symmetry.space_group_name_H-M   'P 1'
#
loop_
_entity.id
_entity.type
_entity.pdbx_description
1 polymer ?
#
loop_
_entity_poly.entity_id
_entity_poly.type
_entity_poly.pdbx_seq_one_letter_code
_entity_poly.pdbx_strand_id
1 'polypeptide(L)'
;MLLREEAVAAAVDTRAAGAEMTGRLRLTHIEAGGDYAAVTAEAVLQDAGQGHVSDSEMPILLTRGEAQAVAGRWLAEAQVSKDMARFALPPSRSGLGPGDVLRVRQKDGASQCWRIDRVERAGAILIEAVRVEAGVYLPAEIPAEDPAIRPFIAPVPVLPIMMDLPLMRGDEVPHAPYLAVAARPWPGPVAAYMSVEQEGGFDLNLTLRKGAVVGRT
;
A
#
# COMPACT_ATOMS: atom_id res chain seq x y z
N MET A 1 20.95 15.70 -15.61
CA MET A 1 20.17 15.32 -16.81
C MET A 1 20.58 16.24 -17.95
N LEU A 2 21.42 15.76 -18.88
CA LEU A 2 21.87 16.56 -20.02
C LEU A 2 20.82 16.43 -21.14
N LEU A 3 20.01 17.48 -21.35
CA LEU A 3 19.08 17.56 -22.47
C LEU A 3 19.87 17.94 -23.73
N ARG A 4 19.89 17.06 -24.75
CA ARG A 4 20.45 17.36 -26.07
C ARG A 4 19.31 17.44 -27.09
N GLU A 5 19.20 18.55 -27.82
CA GLU A 5 18.10 18.89 -28.72
C GLU A 5 18.46 18.61 -30.18
N GLU A 6 17.84 17.62 -30.83
CA GLU A 6 18.20 17.24 -32.21
C GLU A 6 17.02 16.76 -33.08
N ALA A 7 17.09 17.14 -34.37
CA ALA A 7 16.23 16.63 -35.42
C ALA A 7 16.89 15.40 -36.07
N VAL A 8 16.41 14.20 -35.73
CA VAL A 8 16.90 12.94 -36.31
C VAL A 8 15.88 12.43 -37.33
N ALA A 9 16.23 12.52 -38.62
CA ALA A 9 15.41 12.00 -39.71
C ALA A 9 15.66 10.51 -39.94
N ALA A 10 14.88 9.67 -39.24
CA ALA A 10 14.46 8.29 -39.56
C ALA A 10 14.01 7.62 -38.24
N ALA A 11 12.91 8.12 -37.67
CA ALA A 11 12.29 7.54 -36.48
C ALA A 11 11.24 6.52 -36.94
N VAL A 12 11.47 5.23 -36.66
CA VAL A 12 10.39 4.24 -36.68
C VAL A 12 9.77 4.28 -35.29
N ASP A 13 8.55 4.83 -35.20
CA ASP A 13 7.75 4.90 -33.97
C ASP A 13 6.90 3.63 -33.89
N THR A 14 7.20 2.79 -32.90
CA THR A 14 6.41 1.58 -32.61
C THR A 14 5.68 1.83 -31.30
N ARG A 15 4.35 1.86 -31.38
CA ARG A 15 3.47 1.99 -30.22
C ARG A 15 2.99 0.61 -29.77
N ALA A 16 3.13 0.31 -28.48
CA ALA A 16 2.62 -0.92 -27.89
C ALA A 16 1.11 -1.09 -28.10
N ALA A 17 0.65 -2.34 -28.23
CA ALA A 17 -0.77 -2.65 -28.45
C ALA A 17 -1.62 -2.22 -27.24
N GLY A 18 -2.73 -1.52 -27.49
CA GLY A 18 -3.59 -1.00 -26.42
C GLY A 18 -4.19 -2.06 -25.49
N ALA A 19 -4.29 -3.32 -25.94
CA ALA A 19 -4.82 -4.44 -25.15
C ALA A 19 -3.88 -4.91 -24.02
N GLU A 20 -2.59 -4.59 -24.09
CA GLU A 20 -1.59 -4.94 -23.05
C GLU A 20 -1.35 -3.77 -22.07
N MET A 21 -2.11 -2.68 -22.21
CA MET A 21 -1.87 -1.46 -21.46
C MET A 21 -2.38 -1.60 -20.02
N THR A 22 -1.48 -1.36 -19.06
CA THR A 22 -1.82 -1.39 -17.63
C THR A 22 -2.75 -0.22 -17.31
N GLY A 23 -4.01 -0.53 -17.02
CA GLY A 23 -5.04 0.44 -16.62
C GLY A 23 -5.11 0.65 -15.11
N ARG A 24 -4.55 -0.30 -14.35
CA ARG A 24 -4.57 -0.34 -12.89
C ARG A 24 -3.25 -0.88 -12.38
N LEU A 25 -2.66 -0.21 -11.39
CA LEU A 25 -1.43 -0.62 -10.75
C LEU A 25 -1.62 -0.73 -9.24
N ARG A 26 -1.20 -1.86 -8.68
CA ARG A 26 -1.31 -2.18 -7.25
C ARG A 26 0.09 -2.39 -6.67
N LEU A 27 0.40 -1.64 -5.62
CA LEU A 27 1.67 -1.69 -4.92
C LEU A 27 1.44 -2.15 -3.48
N THR A 28 1.87 -3.38 -3.18
CA THR A 28 1.88 -3.92 -1.82
C THR A 28 3.18 -3.54 -1.14
N HIS A 29 3.08 -2.96 0.06
CA HIS A 29 4.18 -2.44 0.87
C HIS A 29 3.88 -2.61 2.37
N ILE A 30 4.85 -2.30 3.22
CA ILE A 30 4.65 -2.26 4.68
C ILE A 30 4.27 -0.83 5.09
N GLU A 31 3.12 -0.68 5.74
CA GLU A 31 2.61 0.63 6.17
C GLU A 31 3.47 1.23 7.31
N ALA A 32 4.09 2.37 7.05
CA ALA A 32 4.83 3.12 8.06
C ALA A 32 3.88 3.88 8.99
N GLY A 33 4.20 3.90 10.29
CA GLY A 33 3.50 4.68 11.32
C GLY A 33 2.29 3.98 11.96
N GLY A 34 1.80 2.88 11.38
CA GLY A 34 0.72 2.05 11.95
C GLY A 34 1.26 0.82 12.67
N ASP A 35 0.53 -0.29 12.56
CA ASP A 35 0.92 -1.61 13.11
C ASP A 35 1.95 -2.36 12.21
N TYR A 36 2.58 -1.66 11.24
CA TYR A 36 3.52 -2.23 10.26
C TYR A 36 2.96 -3.44 9.49
N ALA A 37 1.67 -3.38 9.15
CA ALA A 37 1.01 -4.40 8.35
C ALA A 37 1.36 -4.26 6.86
N ALA A 38 1.29 -5.36 6.13
CA ALA A 38 1.32 -5.34 4.67
C ALA A 38 -0.01 -4.78 4.14
N VAL A 39 0.06 -3.70 3.35
CA VAL A 39 -1.10 -3.03 2.76
C VAL A 39 -0.85 -2.71 1.28
N THR A 40 -1.92 -2.56 0.51
CA THR A 40 -1.83 -2.30 -0.93
C THR A 40 -2.35 -0.90 -1.26
N ALA A 41 -1.51 -0.08 -1.89
CA ALA A 41 -1.92 1.17 -2.53
C ALA A 41 -2.28 0.92 -4.00
N GLU A 42 -3.20 1.69 -4.55
CA GLU A 42 -3.75 1.43 -5.88
C GLU A 42 -3.94 2.72 -6.68
N ALA A 43 -3.46 2.70 -7.93
CA ALA A 43 -3.71 3.74 -8.91
C ALA A 43 -4.50 3.18 -10.10
N VAL A 44 -5.48 3.94 -10.57
CA VAL A 44 -6.39 3.54 -11.66
C VAL A 44 -6.54 4.70 -12.64
N LEU A 45 -6.49 4.43 -13.94
CA LEU A 45 -6.85 5.42 -14.96
C LEU A 45 -8.37 5.64 -14.98
N GLN A 46 -8.80 6.88 -15.18
CA GLN A 46 -10.23 7.23 -15.18
C GLN A 46 -11.03 6.46 -16.24
N ASP A 47 -10.42 6.13 -17.38
CA ASP A 47 -11.02 5.37 -18.48
C ASP A 47 -10.47 3.94 -18.57
N ALA A 48 -10.05 3.36 -17.45
CA ALA A 48 -9.39 2.05 -17.44
C ALA A 48 -10.28 0.88 -17.87
N GLY A 49 -11.61 1.01 -17.87
CA GLY A 49 -12.54 -0.09 -18.20
C GLY A 49 -12.19 -1.41 -17.48
N GLN A 50 -12.21 -2.53 -18.22
CA GLN A 50 -11.63 -3.83 -17.79
C GLN A 50 -10.13 -3.93 -18.15
N GLY A 51 -9.37 -2.89 -17.85
CA GLY A 51 -7.95 -2.80 -18.19
C GLY A 51 -7.09 -3.82 -17.43
N HIS A 52 -5.89 -4.04 -17.95
CA HIS A 52 -4.92 -4.95 -17.32
C HIS A 52 -4.48 -4.42 -15.95
N VAL A 53 -4.38 -5.33 -14.97
CA VAL A 53 -3.93 -5.03 -13.62
C VAL A 53 -2.47 -5.48 -13.50
N SER A 54 -1.60 -4.58 -13.04
CA SER A 54 -0.23 -4.90 -12.68
C SER A 54 -0.11 -4.89 -11.16
N ASP A 55 0.16 -6.06 -10.57
CA ASP A 55 0.45 -6.20 -9.15
C ASP A 55 1.98 -6.22 -8.94
N SER A 56 2.45 -5.42 -7.98
CA SER A 56 3.85 -5.36 -7.56
C SER A 56 3.93 -5.38 -6.04
N GLU A 57 4.86 -6.15 -5.51
CA GLU A 57 5.11 -6.24 -4.07
C GLU A 57 6.54 -5.81 -3.78
N MET A 58 6.71 -4.90 -2.81
CA MET A 58 8.01 -4.41 -2.40
C MET A 58 8.15 -4.45 -0.88
N PRO A 59 9.18 -5.13 -0.34
CA PRO A 59 9.42 -5.21 1.11
C PRO A 59 10.11 -3.93 1.61
N ILE A 60 9.42 -2.79 1.44
CA ILE A 60 9.87 -1.46 1.87
C ILE A 60 8.80 -0.82 2.74
N LEU A 61 9.23 0.06 3.65
CA LEU A 61 8.32 0.87 4.46
C LEU A 61 7.97 2.15 3.70
N LEU A 62 6.68 2.42 3.57
CA LEU A 62 6.15 3.66 3.00
C LEU A 62 4.95 4.12 3.82
N THR A 63 4.73 5.43 3.90
CA THR A 63 3.43 5.96 4.31
C THR A 63 2.39 5.68 3.22
N ARG A 64 1.09 5.72 3.56
CA ARG A 64 0.01 5.57 2.58
C ARG A 64 0.12 6.58 1.43
N GLY A 65 0.42 7.84 1.76
CA GLY A 65 0.57 8.91 0.78
C GLY A 65 1.71 8.66 -0.19
N GLU A 66 2.87 8.22 0.31
CA GLU A 66 4.02 7.87 -0.54
C GLU A 66 3.71 6.67 -1.43
N ALA A 67 3.10 5.61 -0.89
CA ALA A 67 2.74 4.44 -1.69
C ALA A 67 1.75 4.79 -2.80
N GLN A 68 0.76 5.64 -2.50
CA GLN A 68 -0.18 6.17 -3.50
C GLN A 68 0.52 7.03 -4.56
N ALA A 69 1.50 7.87 -4.17
CA ALA A 69 2.30 8.68 -5.08
C ALA A 69 3.14 7.79 -6.02
N VAL A 70 3.78 6.76 -5.48
CA VAL A 70 4.60 5.81 -6.26
C VAL A 70 3.72 5.04 -7.23
N ALA A 71 2.58 4.51 -6.78
CA ALA A 71 1.66 3.78 -7.64
C ALA A 71 1.13 4.65 -8.79
N GLY A 72 0.73 5.89 -8.49
CA GLY A 72 0.29 6.87 -9.48
C GLY A 72 1.38 7.23 -10.48
N ARG A 73 2.60 7.47 -10.00
CA ARG A 73 3.77 7.77 -10.84
C ARG A 73 4.07 6.62 -11.79
N TRP A 74 4.12 5.39 -11.30
CA TRP A 74 4.41 4.22 -12.15
C TRP A 74 3.31 3.96 -13.18
N LEU A 75 2.05 4.16 -12.81
CA LEU A 75 0.95 4.07 -13.77
C LEU A 75 1.11 5.11 -14.88
N ALA A 76 1.45 6.36 -14.53
CA ALA A 76 1.74 7.41 -15.51
C ALA A 76 2.97 7.09 -16.37
N GLU A 77 4.05 6.58 -15.77
CA GLU A 77 5.28 6.18 -16.48
C GLU A 77 4.99 5.05 -17.48
N ALA A 78 4.21 4.04 -17.09
CA ALA A 78 3.79 2.97 -17.98
C ALA A 78 2.97 3.49 -19.18
N GLN A 79 2.12 4.51 -18.98
CA GLN A 79 1.36 5.15 -20.05
C GLN A 79 2.22 5.99 -20.99
N VAL A 80 3.27 6.63 -20.46
CA VAL A 80 4.18 7.47 -21.23
C VAL A 80 5.16 6.62 -22.04
N SER A 81 5.71 5.56 -21.45
CA SER A 81 6.75 4.70 -22.06
C SER A 81 6.21 3.63 -23.02
N LYS A 82 4.92 3.67 -23.36
CA LYS A 82 4.31 2.81 -24.39
C LYS A 82 4.81 3.11 -25.82
N ASP A 83 5.27 4.35 -26.03
CA ASP A 83 5.80 4.81 -27.31
C ASP A 83 7.30 4.52 -27.31
N MET A 84 7.75 3.73 -28.29
CA MET A 84 9.14 3.35 -28.48
C MET A 84 9.63 3.88 -29.82
N ALA A 85 10.84 4.43 -29.83
CA ALA A 85 11.46 4.91 -31.04
C ALA A 85 12.80 4.22 -31.28
N ARG A 86 13.02 3.86 -32.54
CA ARG A 86 14.31 3.36 -33.02
C ARG A 86 14.95 4.35 -33.98
N PHE A 87 16.21 4.67 -33.72
CA PHE A 87 17.00 5.61 -34.52
C PHE A 87 18.31 4.98 -34.99
N ALA A 88 18.77 5.40 -36.16
CA ALA A 88 20.14 5.16 -36.61
C ALA A 88 20.91 6.50 -36.62
N LEU A 89 21.99 6.59 -35.86
CA LEU A 89 22.84 7.77 -35.74
C LEU A 89 24.22 7.55 -36.37
N PRO A 90 24.84 8.62 -36.88
CA PRO A 90 26.21 8.55 -37.40
C PRO A 90 27.23 8.32 -36.27
N PRO A 91 28.40 7.70 -36.56
CA PRO A 91 29.45 7.41 -35.57
C PRO A 91 29.96 8.62 -34.78
N SER A 92 29.84 9.83 -35.33
CA SER A 92 30.16 11.09 -34.63
C SER A 92 29.35 11.32 -33.36
N ARG A 93 28.25 10.58 -33.18
CA ARG A 93 27.37 10.60 -32.00
C ARG A 93 27.65 9.47 -31.00
N SER A 94 28.82 8.84 -31.07
CA SER A 94 29.23 7.72 -30.19
C SER A 94 29.21 8.03 -28.69
N GLY A 95 29.26 9.31 -28.31
CA GLY A 95 29.16 9.76 -26.91
C GLY A 95 27.76 9.67 -26.29
N LEU A 96 26.73 9.20 -27.02
CA LEU A 96 25.42 8.88 -26.46
C LEU A 96 25.41 7.45 -25.90
N GLY A 97 24.79 7.26 -24.75
CA GLY A 97 24.67 5.98 -24.07
C GLY A 97 23.30 5.72 -23.45
N PRO A 98 23.06 4.49 -22.96
CA PRO A 98 21.88 4.18 -22.16
C PRO A 98 21.73 5.15 -20.98
N GLY A 99 20.51 5.64 -20.76
CA GLY A 99 20.16 6.64 -19.74
C GLY A 99 20.18 8.09 -20.22
N ASP A 100 20.80 8.41 -21.36
CA ASP A 100 20.71 9.75 -21.94
C ASP A 100 19.29 10.04 -22.45
N VAL A 101 18.89 11.31 -22.43
CA VAL A 101 17.58 11.75 -22.91
C VAL A 101 17.74 12.64 -24.14
N LEU A 102 17.15 12.20 -25.25
CA LEU A 102 17.10 12.89 -26.52
C LEU A 102 15.82 13.70 -26.62
N ARG A 103 15.92 14.98 -26.98
CA ARG A 103 14.75 15.76 -27.40
C ARG A 103 14.64 15.69 -28.91
N VAL A 104 13.56 15.07 -29.38
CA VAL A 104 13.29 14.84 -30.80
C VAL A 104 12.13 15.72 -31.24
N ARG A 105 12.33 16.48 -32.33
CA ARG A 105 11.28 17.29 -32.95
C ARG A 105 10.45 16.44 -33.90
N GLN A 106 9.15 16.38 -33.65
CA GLN A 106 8.16 15.70 -34.47
C GLN A 106 7.77 16.54 -35.69
N LYS A 107 7.14 15.89 -36.68
CA LYS A 107 6.71 16.52 -37.95
C LYS A 107 5.66 17.62 -37.75
N ASP A 108 4.87 17.52 -36.69
CA ASP A 108 3.86 18.51 -36.29
C ASP A 108 4.45 19.71 -35.54
N GLY A 109 5.78 19.74 -35.34
CA GLY A 109 6.49 20.79 -34.64
C GLY A 109 6.60 20.59 -33.13
N ALA A 110 5.91 19.58 -32.56
CA ALA A 110 6.05 19.23 -31.15
C ALA A 110 7.45 18.66 -30.86
N SER A 111 7.94 18.84 -29.64
CA SER A 111 9.19 18.22 -29.18
C SER A 111 8.88 17.21 -28.09
N GLN A 112 9.40 16.00 -28.24
CA GLN A 112 9.21 14.92 -27.28
C GLN A 112 10.56 14.45 -26.73
N CYS A 113 10.57 14.01 -25.48
CA CYS A 113 11.75 13.50 -24.81
C CYS A 113 11.75 11.97 -24.86
N TRP A 114 12.92 11.40 -25.18
CA TRP A 114 13.13 9.97 -25.37
C TRP A 114 14.36 9.53 -24.58
N ARG A 115 14.20 8.62 -23.62
CA ARG A 115 15.33 8.05 -22.89
C ARG A 115 15.89 6.88 -23.68
N ILE A 116 17.19 6.87 -23.89
CA ILE A 116 17.89 5.76 -24.53
C ILE A 116 17.93 4.57 -23.57
N ASP A 117 17.38 3.43 -23.96
CA ASP A 117 17.46 2.19 -23.19
C ASP A 117 18.56 1.28 -23.74
N ARG A 118 18.76 1.26 -25.07
CA ARG A 118 19.78 0.42 -25.71
C ARG A 118 20.53 1.16 -26.81
N VAL A 119 21.83 0.87 -26.90
CA VAL A 119 22.73 1.35 -27.96
C VAL A 119 23.49 0.16 -28.54
N GLU A 120 23.43 -0.02 -29.85
CA GLU A 120 24.21 -1.00 -30.62
C GLU A 120 25.17 -0.26 -31.55
N ARG A 121 26.43 -0.71 -31.60
CA ARG A 121 27.50 -0.06 -32.37
C ARG A 121 28.13 -1.07 -33.33
N ALA A 122 27.62 -1.10 -34.57
CA ALA A 122 28.10 -1.99 -35.62
C ALA A 122 28.24 -1.21 -36.95
N GLY A 123 29.06 -0.16 -36.95
CA GLY A 123 29.13 0.83 -38.02
C GLY A 123 28.24 2.03 -37.69
N ALA A 124 26.98 2.03 -38.16
CA ALA A 124 25.99 2.98 -37.66
C ALA A 124 25.65 2.68 -36.20
N ILE A 125 25.28 3.72 -35.44
CA ILE A 125 24.86 3.58 -34.05
C ILE A 125 23.35 3.41 -34.05
N LEU A 126 22.86 2.23 -33.68
CA LEU A 126 21.43 1.98 -33.54
C LEU A 126 21.03 2.24 -32.08
N ILE A 127 19.94 2.98 -31.90
CA ILE A 127 19.41 3.37 -30.59
C ILE A 127 17.98 2.90 -30.48
N GLU A 128 17.65 2.25 -29.37
CA GLU A 128 16.28 2.02 -28.93
C GLU A 128 16.02 2.93 -27.73
N ALA A 129 14.94 3.68 -27.81
CA ALA A 129 14.56 4.66 -26.80
C ALA A 129 13.07 4.57 -26.48
N VAL A 130 12.73 4.90 -25.25
CA VAL A 130 11.34 4.98 -24.77
C VAL A 130 10.97 6.42 -24.52
N ARG A 131 9.72 6.78 -24.78
CA ARG A 131 9.21 8.12 -24.47
C ARG A 131 9.22 8.34 -22.95
N VAL A 132 9.61 9.54 -22.56
CA VAL A 132 9.65 10.00 -21.15
C VAL A 132 9.11 11.42 -21.03
N GLU A 133 8.52 11.73 -19.87
CA GLU A 133 8.03 13.06 -19.54
C GLU A 133 8.55 13.50 -18.18
N ALA A 134 9.08 14.74 -18.11
CA ALA A 134 9.62 15.27 -16.86
C ALA A 134 8.55 15.46 -15.77
N GLY A 135 7.31 15.77 -16.18
CA GLY A 135 6.19 15.99 -15.26
C GLY A 135 5.83 14.77 -14.41
N VAL A 136 6.11 13.56 -14.91
CA VAL A 136 5.86 12.30 -14.19
C VAL A 136 6.70 12.18 -12.92
N TYR A 137 7.88 12.80 -12.91
CA TYR A 137 8.81 12.73 -11.76
C TYR A 137 8.64 13.87 -10.76
N LEU A 138 7.61 14.71 -10.94
CA LEU A 138 7.26 15.73 -9.96
C LEU A 138 6.54 15.10 -8.76
N PRO A 139 6.76 15.61 -7.53
CA PRO A 139 6.01 15.15 -6.36
C PRO A 139 4.50 15.32 -6.57
N ALA A 140 3.74 14.27 -6.25
CA ALA A 140 2.28 14.36 -6.19
C ALA A 140 1.86 14.96 -4.84
N GLU A 141 0.93 15.90 -4.85
CA GLU A 141 0.31 16.41 -3.63
C GLU A 141 -0.77 15.43 -3.17
N ILE A 142 -0.39 14.52 -2.27
CA ILE A 142 -1.31 13.57 -1.65
C ILE A 142 -1.43 13.95 -0.17
N PRO A 143 -2.65 14.19 0.34
CA PRO A 143 -2.85 14.47 1.75
C PRO A 143 -2.23 13.38 2.62
N ALA A 144 -1.47 13.78 3.63
CA ALA A 144 -1.00 12.83 4.63
C ALA A 144 -2.21 12.30 5.40
N GLU A 145 -2.30 10.98 5.51
CA GLU A 145 -3.27 10.30 6.36
C GLU A 145 -2.49 9.64 7.50
N ASP A 146 -2.82 10.00 8.74
CA ASP A 146 -2.19 9.38 9.90
C ASP A 146 -2.71 7.94 10.07
N PRO A 147 -1.83 6.94 10.11
CA PRO A 147 -2.23 5.56 10.31
C PRO A 147 -2.80 5.36 11.73
N ALA A 148 -3.87 4.55 11.82
CA ALA A 148 -4.45 4.19 13.10
C ALA A 148 -3.61 3.10 13.78
N ILE A 149 -2.97 3.44 14.89
CA ILE A 149 -2.29 2.47 15.76
C ILE A 149 -3.34 1.80 16.63
N ARG A 150 -3.40 0.46 16.63
CA ARG A 150 -4.34 -0.25 17.50
C ARG A 150 -3.85 -0.15 18.96
N PRO A 151 -4.69 0.31 19.90
CA PRO A 151 -4.29 0.35 21.30
C PRO A 151 -4.10 -1.09 21.80
N PHE A 152 -2.88 -1.39 22.28
CA PHE A 152 -2.60 -2.64 22.97
C PHE A 152 -3.04 -2.52 24.44
N ILE A 153 -4.02 -3.33 24.84
CA ILE A 153 -4.42 -3.47 26.25
C ILE A 153 -3.75 -4.72 26.78
N ALA A 154 -2.71 -4.56 27.61
CA ALA A 154 -2.08 -5.69 28.28
C ALA A 154 -3.11 -6.41 29.18
N PRO A 155 -3.05 -7.75 29.30
CA PRO A 155 -3.85 -8.47 30.28
C PRO A 155 -3.52 -7.94 31.68
N VAL A 156 -4.48 -7.27 32.32
CA VAL A 156 -4.35 -6.80 33.70
C VAL A 156 -5.07 -7.76 34.64
N PRO A 157 -4.55 -7.99 35.87
CA PRO A 157 -5.28 -8.73 36.88
C PRO A 157 -6.66 -8.11 37.10
N VAL A 158 -7.67 -8.97 37.22
CA VAL A 158 -9.04 -8.57 37.55
C VAL A 158 -9.29 -8.78 39.04
N LEU A 159 -10.14 -7.94 39.63
CA LEU A 159 -10.62 -8.09 41.00
C LEU A 159 -12.00 -8.79 40.98
N PRO A 160 -12.08 -10.09 41.27
CA PRO A 160 -13.34 -10.78 41.46
C PRO A 160 -13.87 -10.54 42.88
N ILE A 161 -15.16 -10.25 42.99
CA ILE A 161 -15.87 -10.07 44.26
C ILE A 161 -17.15 -10.92 44.19
N MET A 162 -17.20 -11.96 45.01
CA MET A 162 -18.42 -12.71 45.25
C MET A 162 -19.31 -11.91 46.21
N MET A 163 -20.57 -11.72 45.84
CA MET A 163 -21.54 -10.95 46.61
C MET A 163 -22.74 -11.84 46.94
N ASP A 164 -23.07 -11.88 48.21
CA ASP A 164 -24.26 -12.52 48.74
C ASP A 164 -25.38 -11.47 48.80
N LEU A 165 -26.15 -11.38 47.71
CA LEU A 165 -27.24 -10.41 47.56
C LEU A 165 -28.58 -11.15 47.61
N PRO A 166 -29.66 -10.48 48.06
CA PRO A 166 -31.01 -11.05 47.97
C PRO A 166 -31.39 -11.31 46.51
N LEU A 167 -32.34 -12.22 46.30
CA LEU A 167 -32.92 -12.48 44.97
C LEU A 167 -33.65 -11.22 44.49
N MET A 168 -33.16 -10.63 43.39
CA MET A 168 -33.65 -9.36 42.84
C MET A 168 -34.53 -9.55 41.61
N ARG A 169 -34.24 -10.54 40.75
CA ARG A 169 -34.93 -10.73 39.46
C ARG A 169 -36.05 -11.76 39.53
N GLY A 170 -36.02 -12.64 40.52
CA GLY A 170 -37.05 -13.66 40.76
C GLY A 170 -36.96 -14.91 39.87
N ASP A 171 -36.07 -14.90 38.87
CA ASP A 171 -35.66 -16.06 38.05
C ASP A 171 -34.29 -16.63 38.47
N GLU A 172 -33.76 -16.17 39.60
CA GLU A 172 -32.43 -16.51 40.10
C GLU A 172 -32.42 -17.83 40.87
N VAL A 173 -31.30 -18.55 40.77
CA VAL A 173 -31.07 -19.77 41.55
C VAL A 173 -30.75 -19.38 43.00
N PRO A 174 -31.52 -19.84 44.01
CA PRO A 174 -31.41 -19.34 45.39
C PRO A 174 -30.04 -19.47 46.07
N HIS A 175 -29.19 -20.37 45.59
CA HIS A 175 -27.86 -20.66 46.16
C HIS A 175 -26.70 -20.16 45.28
N ALA A 176 -26.99 -19.47 44.18
CA ALA A 176 -25.96 -18.96 43.29
C ALA A 176 -25.57 -17.52 43.71
N PRO A 177 -24.29 -17.26 44.07
CA PRO A 177 -23.85 -15.92 44.43
C PRO A 177 -23.75 -15.02 43.19
N TYR A 178 -23.78 -13.70 43.41
CA TYR A 178 -23.47 -12.74 42.35
C TYR A 178 -21.96 -12.54 42.25
N LEU A 179 -21.43 -12.57 41.03
CA LEU A 179 -20.04 -12.24 40.76
C LEU A 179 -19.93 -10.84 40.17
N ALA A 180 -19.24 -9.94 40.87
CA ALA A 180 -18.78 -8.67 40.32
C ALA A 180 -17.29 -8.77 39.98
N VAL A 181 -16.90 -8.28 38.81
CA VAL A 181 -15.49 -8.24 38.40
C VAL A 181 -15.11 -6.82 38.00
N ALA A 182 -14.06 -6.27 38.59
CA ALA A 182 -13.57 -4.92 38.29
C ALA A 182 -12.11 -4.95 37.84
N ALA A 183 -11.73 -4.06 36.92
CA ALA A 183 -10.34 -3.84 36.51
C ALA A 183 -10.18 -2.43 35.95
N ARG A 184 -8.97 -1.88 36.02
CA ARG A 184 -8.62 -0.56 35.44
C ARG A 184 -7.22 -0.63 34.80
N PRO A 185 -7.11 -0.56 33.45
CA PRO A 185 -8.20 -0.56 32.46
C PRO A 185 -8.98 -1.89 32.44
N TRP A 186 -10.14 -1.94 31.79
CA TRP A 186 -10.85 -3.21 31.56
C TRP A 186 -10.08 -4.03 30.51
N PRO A 187 -9.61 -5.26 30.82
CA PRO A 187 -8.76 -6.05 29.92
C PRO A 187 -9.52 -6.66 28.73
N GLY A 188 -10.85 -6.51 28.69
CA GLY A 188 -11.73 -7.20 27.74
C GLY A 188 -12.59 -8.25 28.44
N PRO A 189 -13.26 -9.14 27.69
CA PRO A 189 -14.13 -10.16 28.26
C PRO A 189 -13.40 -11.07 29.26
N VAL A 190 -13.99 -11.26 30.44
CA VAL A 190 -13.45 -12.12 31.50
C VAL A 190 -14.30 -13.36 31.62
N ALA A 191 -13.68 -14.54 31.54
CA ALA A 191 -14.34 -15.82 31.76
C ALA A 191 -14.26 -16.22 33.24
N ALA A 192 -15.38 -16.64 33.83
CA ALA A 192 -15.40 -17.32 35.11
C ALA A 192 -15.70 -18.80 34.88
N TYR A 193 -14.86 -19.64 35.48
CA TYR A 193 -14.96 -21.08 35.40
C TYR A 193 -15.46 -21.63 36.73
N MET A 194 -16.19 -22.74 36.65
CA MET A 194 -16.72 -23.44 37.82
C MET A 194 -16.27 -24.89 37.78
N SER A 195 -15.94 -25.43 38.96
CA SER A 195 -15.61 -26.84 39.10
C SER A 195 -16.85 -27.68 38.77
N VAL A 196 -16.72 -28.67 37.90
CA VAL A 196 -17.80 -29.62 37.57
C VAL A 196 -17.71 -30.91 38.38
N GLU A 197 -16.54 -31.21 38.93
CA GLU A 197 -16.32 -32.34 39.84
C GLU A 197 -15.86 -31.84 41.21
N GLN A 198 -15.96 -32.71 42.22
CA GLN A 198 -15.45 -32.42 43.57
C GLN A 198 -13.93 -32.24 43.59
N GLU A 199 -13.21 -32.90 42.69
CA GLU A 199 -11.76 -32.83 42.55
C GLU A 199 -11.36 -32.50 41.11
N GLY A 200 -11.56 -31.24 40.73
CA GLY A 200 -11.10 -30.71 39.44
C GLY A 200 -12.18 -30.66 38.36
N GLY A 201 -11.73 -30.49 37.11
CA GLY A 201 -12.59 -30.21 35.97
C GLY A 201 -13.20 -28.81 36.05
N PHE A 202 -12.82 -27.91 35.15
CA PHE A 202 -13.34 -26.54 35.12
C PHE A 202 -14.05 -26.28 33.81
N ASP A 203 -15.37 -26.10 33.87
CA ASP A 203 -16.15 -25.67 32.73
C ASP A 203 -16.42 -24.17 32.78
N LEU A 204 -16.56 -23.59 31.59
CA LEU A 204 -16.93 -22.19 31.45
C LEU A 204 -18.34 -22.00 32.02
N ASN A 205 -18.44 -21.21 33.10
CA ASN A 205 -19.72 -20.87 33.70
C ASN A 205 -20.30 -19.61 33.04
N LEU A 206 -19.51 -18.54 32.99
CA LEU A 206 -19.99 -17.24 32.49
C LEU A 206 -18.87 -16.40 31.88
N THR A 207 -19.24 -15.54 30.94
CA THR A 207 -18.32 -14.54 30.35
C THR A 207 -18.83 -13.14 30.63
N LEU A 208 -18.13 -12.39 31.47
CA LEU A 208 -18.40 -10.99 31.75
C LEU A 208 -17.80 -10.12 30.65
N ARG A 209 -18.65 -9.46 29.85
CA ARG A 209 -18.20 -8.55 28.79
C ARG A 209 -17.91 -7.13 29.29
N LYS A 210 -18.45 -6.76 30.45
CA LYS A 210 -18.33 -5.43 31.06
C LYS A 210 -17.92 -5.58 32.53
N GLY A 211 -17.00 -4.73 32.98
CA GLY A 211 -16.61 -4.66 34.38
C GLY A 211 -17.62 -3.94 35.26
N ALA A 212 -17.68 -4.33 36.53
CA ALA A 212 -18.41 -3.66 37.59
C ALA A 212 -17.67 -2.42 38.11
N VAL A 213 -18.41 -1.46 38.66
CA VAL A 213 -17.85 -0.30 39.36
C VAL A 213 -17.77 -0.61 40.85
N VAL A 214 -16.55 -0.71 41.38
CA VAL A 214 -16.29 -0.97 42.80
C VAL A 214 -15.69 0.27 43.43
N GLY A 215 -16.34 0.81 44.46
CA GLY A 215 -15.83 1.88 45.29
C GLY A 215 -14.99 1.35 46.45
N ARG A 216 -14.06 2.16 46.97
CA ARG A 216 -13.33 1.87 48.21
C ARG A 216 -13.70 2.94 49.23
N THR A 217 -14.11 2.52 50.42
CA THR A 217 -14.32 3.36 51.60
C THR A 217 -13.07 3.41 52.45
#